data_AF-A0A068WH96-F1
#
_entry.id   AF-A0A068WH96-F1
#
_cell.length_a   1.000
_cell.length_b   1.000
_cell.length_c   1.000
_cell.angle_alpha   90.00
_cell.angle_beta   90.00
_cell.angle_gamma   90.00
#
_symmetry.space_group_name_H-M   'P 1'
#
loop_
_entity.id
_entity.type
_entity.pdbx_description
1 polymer ?
#
loop_
_entity_poly.entity_id
_entity_poly.type
_entity_poly.pdbx_seq_one_letter_code
_entity_poly.pdbx_strand_id
1 'polypeptide(L)'
;MDEEASIDVLSFELSTMSGVEKVSTSVKETSDCPRFLLYKNAGYAIDQERRWRAELANCRRRKKRRAKFDDSRGLSDPEPTKGSLRFGKPGSGSKKRQWNKQQSYLMLAEWFLFMPSNFETEYLFKFCPKGRHVYVTAAKGQTNVYSRTGLCLATMLTRLPGGGLGQSSSQMHRYETTLDCIMLGIPSATMTHEADRSIIDAPVSLPNGNIIFMVLDLVCFKSTSYVQLRFHERCEWLESFHREQIEAYEPNDIARFEVVPAYSCDSETLSSIFSSPPPFELDGILFYHGDVSYRTGPTPLVGWLKPYMLPEWFPSVSVHPSYLSDMAPDYKDYLSDIQRYKEATQMYSVSFRDSKDKKAATKEDVEMTS
;
A
#
# COMPACT_ATOMS: atom_id res chain seq x y z
N MET A 1 41.03 -42.75 -26.46
CA MET A 1 40.56 -44.14 -26.34
C MET A 1 39.62 -44.17 -25.15
N ASP A 2 38.52 -43.43 -25.21
CA ASP A 2 37.32 -43.69 -26.08
C ASP A 2 36.67 -44.98 -25.55
N GLU A 3 35.43 -45.09 -25.09
CA GLU A 3 34.17 -44.35 -25.18
C GLU A 3 33.39 -44.62 -23.86
N GLU A 4 32.75 -43.63 -23.26
CA GLU A 4 31.31 -43.33 -23.37
C GLU A 4 30.31 -44.46 -23.05
N ALA A 5 29.52 -44.15 -22.01
CA ALA A 5 28.06 -44.23 -21.96
C ALA A 5 27.40 -45.35 -21.14
N SER A 6 26.47 -44.86 -20.33
CA SER A 6 25.11 -45.38 -20.14
C SER A 6 24.75 -46.04 -18.78
N ILE A 7 23.79 -45.35 -18.16
CA ILE A 7 22.63 -45.87 -17.39
C ILE A 7 22.79 -45.86 -15.87
N ASP A 8 22.49 -44.69 -15.29
CA ASP A 8 22.07 -44.51 -13.90
C ASP A 8 20.59 -44.90 -13.79
N VAL A 9 20.31 -46.05 -13.17
CA VAL A 9 18.98 -46.60 -12.94
C VAL A 9 18.92 -47.12 -11.51
N LEU A 10 17.95 -46.56 -10.76
CA LEU A 10 17.28 -47.09 -9.57
C LEU A 10 18.00 -47.03 -8.21
N SER A 11 17.59 -46.00 -7.47
CA SER A 11 16.93 -46.06 -6.16
C SER A 11 16.95 -47.37 -5.35
N PHE A 12 17.08 -47.15 -4.03
CA PHE A 12 16.41 -47.84 -2.92
C PHE A 12 17.19 -48.95 -2.21
N GLU A 13 17.62 -48.62 -0.98
CA GLU A 13 17.53 -49.40 0.28
C GLU A 13 18.81 -49.34 1.12
N LEU A 14 18.75 -48.64 2.26
CA LEU A 14 18.85 -49.28 3.59
C LEU A 14 18.49 -48.27 4.70
N SER A 15 17.35 -48.52 5.34
CA SER A 15 17.03 -48.00 6.68
C SER A 15 17.65 -48.91 7.74
N THR A 16 18.15 -48.34 8.84
CA THR A 16 18.19 -48.87 10.23
C THR A 16 19.14 -47.97 11.03
N MET A 17 18.93 -47.46 12.25
CA MET A 17 17.89 -47.54 13.28
C MET A 17 18.15 -46.37 14.25
N SER A 18 17.16 -45.52 14.55
CA SER A 18 16.94 -44.93 15.89
C SER A 18 15.67 -44.08 15.84
N GLY A 19 14.67 -44.50 16.63
CA GLY A 19 13.33 -43.92 16.61
C GLY A 19 13.27 -42.54 17.25
N VAL A 20 12.74 -41.58 16.50
CA VAL A 20 12.02 -40.41 17.01
C VAL A 20 10.88 -40.14 16.03
N GLU A 21 9.65 -40.22 16.51
CA GLU A 21 8.43 -39.92 15.74
C GLU A 21 8.49 -38.48 15.21
N LYS A 22 8.64 -38.34 13.89
CA LYS A 22 8.24 -37.14 13.16
C LYS A 22 6.87 -37.43 12.56
N VAL A 23 5.84 -36.76 13.07
CA VAL A 23 4.54 -36.66 12.41
C VAL A 23 4.75 -35.87 11.12
N SER A 24 5.00 -36.57 10.02
CA SER A 24 4.92 -36.04 8.67
C SER A 24 3.47 -36.15 8.21
N THR A 25 2.74 -35.02 8.21
CA THR A 25 1.44 -34.94 7.54
C THR A 25 1.65 -35.06 6.03
N SER A 26 1.30 -36.23 5.49
CA SER A 26 1.21 -36.47 4.06
C SER A 26 0.06 -35.67 3.46
N VAL A 27 0.36 -34.69 2.62
CA VAL A 27 -0.63 -34.00 1.80
C VAL A 27 -1.11 -34.98 0.73
N LYS A 28 -2.41 -35.26 0.69
CA LYS A 28 -3.02 -36.05 -0.38
C LYS A 28 -2.96 -35.25 -1.67
N GLU A 29 -2.27 -35.80 -2.67
CA GLU A 29 -2.23 -35.29 -4.03
C GLU A 29 -3.61 -35.44 -4.67
N THR A 30 -4.27 -34.31 -4.92
CA THR A 30 -5.29 -34.20 -5.96
C THR A 30 -4.64 -33.44 -7.12
N SER A 31 -4.43 -34.13 -8.24
CA SER A 31 -4.11 -33.60 -9.57
C SER A 31 -5.02 -32.40 -9.91
N ASP A 32 -4.54 -31.22 -10.26
CA ASP A 32 -3.66 -30.96 -11.41
C ASP A 32 -2.51 -29.95 -11.14
N CYS A 33 -1.35 -30.30 -11.69
CA CYS A 33 -0.09 -29.54 -11.81
C CYS A 33 0.77 -29.28 -10.54
N PRO A 34 1.43 -30.30 -9.98
CA PRO A 34 2.27 -30.15 -8.77
C PRO A 34 3.71 -29.69 -9.03
N ARG A 35 4.18 -29.64 -10.29
CA ARG A 35 5.64 -29.64 -10.57
C ARG A 35 6.24 -28.35 -11.13
N PHE A 36 5.43 -27.39 -11.60
CA PHE A 36 5.92 -26.10 -12.10
C PHE A 36 5.94 -24.96 -11.05
N LEU A 37 5.29 -25.14 -9.90
CA LEU A 37 5.15 -24.09 -8.86
C LEU A 37 6.31 -23.99 -7.86
N LEU A 38 7.15 -25.03 -7.71
CA LEU A 38 8.03 -25.12 -6.53
C LEU A 38 9.44 -24.56 -6.68
N TYR A 39 10.05 -24.52 -7.87
CA TYR A 39 11.50 -24.26 -7.91
C TYR A 39 11.88 -22.77 -8.01
N LYS A 40 11.12 -21.94 -8.73
CA LYS A 40 11.44 -20.50 -8.91
C LYS A 40 10.58 -19.57 -8.07
N ASN A 41 9.35 -19.95 -7.77
CA ASN A 41 8.37 -19.07 -7.13
C ASN A 41 8.22 -19.29 -5.62
N ALA A 42 8.47 -20.51 -5.12
CA ALA A 42 8.57 -20.76 -3.68
C ALA A 42 9.63 -19.85 -3.03
N GLY A 43 10.72 -19.54 -3.74
CA GLY A 43 11.74 -18.61 -3.26
C GLY A 43 11.21 -17.21 -2.94
N TYR A 44 10.34 -16.66 -3.78
CA TYR A 44 9.74 -15.33 -3.56
C TYR A 44 8.74 -15.33 -2.41
N ALA A 45 7.90 -16.36 -2.30
CA ALA A 45 6.96 -16.51 -1.19
C ALA A 45 7.70 -16.71 0.14
N ILE A 46 8.73 -17.56 0.17
CA ILE A 46 9.59 -17.81 1.34
C ILE A 46 10.35 -16.53 1.74
N ASP A 47 10.86 -15.77 0.78
CA ASP A 47 11.51 -14.49 1.04
C ASP A 47 10.52 -13.46 1.61
N GLN A 48 9.33 -13.34 1.01
CA GLN A 48 8.28 -12.45 1.51
C GLN A 48 7.89 -12.82 2.94
N GLU A 49 7.70 -14.11 3.22
CA GLU A 49 7.38 -14.61 4.55
C GLU A 49 8.51 -14.32 5.56
N ARG A 50 9.78 -14.50 5.17
CA ARG A 50 10.94 -14.14 6.01
C ARG A 50 10.95 -12.65 6.35
N ARG A 51 10.77 -11.77 5.36
CA ARG A 51 10.76 -10.31 5.56
C ARG A 51 9.55 -9.90 6.40
N TRP A 52 8.39 -10.47 6.12
CA TRP A 52 7.16 -10.31 6.92
C TRP A 52 7.41 -10.63 8.40
N ARG A 53 7.99 -11.80 8.72
CA ARG A 53 8.29 -12.19 10.11
C ARG A 53 9.24 -11.20 10.78
N ALA A 54 10.32 -10.81 10.11
CA ALA A 54 11.32 -9.90 10.64
C ALA A 54 10.71 -8.52 10.95
N GLU A 55 9.85 -8.04 10.07
CA GLU A 55 9.20 -6.74 10.20
C GLU A 55 8.11 -6.72 11.26
N LEU A 56 7.26 -7.75 11.30
CA LEU A 56 6.25 -7.90 12.34
C LEU A 56 6.89 -7.98 13.73
N ALA A 57 8.00 -8.72 13.85
CA ALA A 57 8.78 -8.75 15.09
C ALA A 57 9.29 -7.35 15.49
N ASN A 58 9.69 -6.53 14.52
CA ASN A 58 10.09 -5.14 14.78
C ASN A 58 8.91 -4.26 15.21
N CYS A 59 7.73 -4.40 14.60
CA CYS A 59 6.51 -3.72 15.05
C CYS A 59 6.16 -4.08 16.50
N ARG A 60 6.14 -5.38 16.82
CA ARG A 60 5.86 -5.90 18.18
C ARG A 60 6.90 -5.44 19.20
N ARG A 61 8.20 -5.40 18.84
CA ARG A 61 9.27 -4.84 19.70
C ARG A 61 9.08 -3.35 19.95
N ARG A 62 8.71 -2.56 18.93
CA ARG A 62 8.43 -1.13 19.08
C ARG A 62 7.25 -0.90 20.03
N LYS A 63 6.17 -1.70 19.91
CA LYS A 63 5.03 -1.67 20.83
C LYS A 63 5.46 -1.91 22.28
N LYS A 64 6.24 -2.97 22.54
CA LYS A 64 6.74 -3.27 23.89
C LYS A 64 7.59 -2.15 24.48
N ARG A 65 8.45 -1.50 23.68
CA ARG A 65 9.25 -0.36 24.15
C ARG A 65 8.39 0.85 24.49
N ARG A 66 7.34 1.12 23.69
CA ARG A 66 6.40 2.22 23.93
C ARG A 66 5.61 2.00 25.21
N ALA A 67 5.02 0.81 25.38
CA ALA A 67 4.30 0.44 26.60
C ALA A 67 5.17 0.66 27.84
N LYS A 68 6.40 0.14 27.85
CA LYS A 68 7.34 0.38 28.98
C LYS A 68 7.63 1.85 29.24
N PHE A 69 7.71 2.66 28.19
CA PHE A 69 7.95 4.09 28.29
C PHE A 69 6.73 4.83 28.85
N ASP A 70 5.53 4.41 28.47
CA ASP A 70 4.27 4.96 28.98
C ASP A 70 4.03 4.53 30.43
N ASP A 71 4.34 3.28 30.79
CA ASP A 71 4.37 2.79 32.18
C ASP A 71 5.31 3.65 33.04
N SER A 72 6.49 3.98 32.49
CA SER A 72 7.48 4.82 33.18
C SER A 72 7.03 6.28 33.35
N ARG A 73 6.02 6.73 32.59
CA ARG A 73 5.40 8.06 32.72
C ARG A 73 4.23 8.08 33.69
N GLY A 74 3.82 6.93 34.23
CA GLY A 74 2.69 6.85 35.16
C GLY A 74 1.35 7.21 34.53
N LEU A 75 1.14 6.90 33.23
CA LEU A 75 -0.13 7.19 32.53
C LEU A 75 -1.26 6.22 32.89
N SER A 76 -1.05 5.31 33.86
CA SER A 76 -2.08 4.47 34.46
C SER A 76 -2.47 5.05 35.83
N ASP A 77 -3.59 5.79 35.84
CA ASP A 77 -4.31 6.39 36.99
C ASP A 77 -3.55 7.39 37.93
N PRO A 78 -4.25 8.40 38.49
CA PRO A 78 -3.64 9.59 39.06
C PRO A 78 -3.28 9.41 40.55
N GLU A 79 -2.01 9.20 40.85
CA GLU A 79 -1.44 9.48 42.17
C GLU A 79 -0.27 10.46 41.99
N PRO A 80 -0.31 11.67 42.61
CA PRO A 80 0.65 12.72 42.31
C PRO A 80 1.97 12.45 43.03
N THR A 81 2.87 11.67 42.43
CA THR A 81 4.24 11.53 42.92
C THR A 81 5.20 12.43 42.17
N LYS A 82 5.75 13.39 42.91
CA LYS A 82 6.78 14.36 42.48
C LYS A 82 8.04 13.61 42.04
N GLY A 83 8.29 13.56 40.73
CA GLY A 83 9.51 13.02 40.13
C GLY A 83 10.29 14.10 39.36
N SER A 84 11.51 14.38 39.80
CA SER A 84 12.42 15.38 39.24
C SER A 84 12.85 15.05 37.79
N LEU A 85 12.60 15.98 36.86
CA LEU A 85 13.09 15.94 35.47
C LEU A 85 14.62 16.09 35.43
N ARG A 86 15.33 15.06 34.96
CA ARG A 86 16.74 15.17 34.55
C ARG A 86 16.81 15.34 33.03
N PHE A 87 17.22 16.52 32.59
CA PHE A 87 17.52 16.81 31.20
C PHE A 87 18.84 16.14 30.79
N GLY A 88 18.76 15.09 29.99
CA GLY A 88 19.90 14.53 29.28
C GLY A 88 20.23 15.38 28.05
N LYS A 89 21.51 15.78 27.91
CA LYS A 89 22.02 16.54 26.76
C LYS A 89 21.89 15.73 25.46
N PRO A 90 21.57 16.34 24.31
CA PRO A 90 21.57 15.65 23.03
C PRO A 90 23.01 15.37 22.58
N GLY A 91 23.34 14.09 22.34
CA GLY A 91 24.58 13.67 21.70
C GLY A 91 24.59 14.06 20.22
N SER A 92 25.72 14.61 19.76
CA SER A 92 25.92 15.03 18.37
C SER A 92 25.96 13.82 17.43
N GLY A 93 24.88 13.62 16.67
CA GLY A 93 24.81 12.64 15.59
C GLY A 93 25.46 13.18 14.31
N SER A 94 26.48 12.48 13.83
CA SER A 94 27.17 12.69 12.56
C SER A 94 26.21 12.86 11.37
N LYS A 95 26.36 13.93 10.59
CA LYS A 95 25.63 14.16 9.32
C LYS A 95 26.02 13.10 8.30
N LYS A 96 25.20 12.06 8.13
CA LYS A 96 25.32 11.13 7.00
C LYS A 96 24.85 11.84 5.73
N ARG A 97 25.69 11.84 4.70
CA ARG A 97 25.45 12.43 3.38
C ARG A 97 24.16 11.86 2.79
N GLN A 98 23.22 12.75 2.50
CA GLN A 98 21.90 12.42 1.96
C GLN A 98 22.07 12.17 0.45
N TRP A 99 22.02 10.91 0.06
CA TRP A 99 21.89 10.56 -1.36
C TRP A 99 20.47 10.91 -1.78
N ASN A 100 20.32 11.64 -2.89
CA ASN A 100 19.04 12.02 -3.50
C ASN A 100 18.27 10.77 -3.93
N LYS A 101 17.61 10.09 -2.98
CA LYS A 101 16.55 9.14 -3.26
C LYS A 101 15.31 9.96 -3.56
N GLN A 102 14.72 9.75 -4.74
CA GLN A 102 13.31 10.05 -4.96
C GLN A 102 12.52 9.40 -3.82
N GLN A 103 12.17 10.17 -2.80
CA GLN A 103 11.49 9.67 -1.62
C GLN A 103 10.04 9.42 -2.01
N SER A 104 9.65 8.16 -2.13
CA SER A 104 8.23 7.78 -2.10
C SER A 104 7.69 8.22 -0.75
N TYR A 105 6.66 9.07 -0.72
CA TYR A 105 5.97 9.46 0.51
C TYR A 105 4.92 8.43 0.94
N LEU A 106 4.60 7.48 0.06
CA LEU A 106 3.55 6.49 0.26
C LEU A 106 4.09 5.17 0.82
N MET A 107 3.30 4.54 1.68
CA MET A 107 3.44 3.12 2.01
C MET A 107 2.91 2.29 0.84
N LEU A 108 3.70 1.33 0.35
CA LEU A 108 3.37 0.57 -0.85
C LEU A 108 3.19 -0.91 -0.51
N ALA A 109 2.13 -1.51 -1.06
CA ALA A 109 1.93 -2.94 -0.95
C ALA A 109 2.89 -3.73 -1.84
N GLU A 110 3.19 -4.95 -1.42
CA GLU A 110 3.73 -5.98 -2.29
C GLU A 110 2.58 -6.84 -2.82
N TRP A 111 2.79 -7.53 -3.95
CA TRP A 111 1.89 -8.61 -4.34
C TRP A 111 1.75 -9.61 -3.19
N PHE A 112 0.53 -10.06 -2.92
CA PHE A 112 0.31 -11.08 -1.89
C PHE A 112 0.78 -12.43 -2.44
N LEU A 113 1.86 -13.00 -1.88
CA LEU A 113 2.49 -14.23 -2.38
C LEU A 113 2.46 -15.38 -1.37
N PHE A 114 2.05 -15.14 -0.13
CA PHE A 114 1.82 -16.19 0.86
C PHE A 114 0.69 -15.80 1.81
N MET A 115 -0.03 -16.78 2.34
CA MET A 115 -1.10 -16.59 3.32
C MET A 115 -0.53 -16.77 4.74
N PRO A 116 -0.54 -15.75 5.61
CA PRO A 116 -0.16 -15.91 7.02
C PRO A 116 -1.17 -16.78 7.78
N SER A 117 -0.69 -17.58 8.75
CA SER A 117 -1.56 -18.44 9.57
C SER A 117 -2.64 -17.69 10.36
N ASN A 118 -2.37 -16.44 10.72
CA ASN A 118 -3.25 -15.61 11.54
C ASN A 118 -3.99 -14.57 10.68
N PHE A 119 -4.07 -14.77 9.36
CA PHE A 119 -4.64 -13.82 8.43
C PHE A 119 -6.04 -13.35 8.83
N GLU A 120 -6.95 -14.29 9.11
CA GLU A 120 -8.35 -13.98 9.44
C GLU A 120 -8.52 -13.05 10.65
N THR A 121 -7.59 -13.12 11.61
CA THR A 121 -7.69 -12.40 12.89
C THR A 121 -6.82 -11.15 12.95
N GLU A 122 -5.68 -11.14 12.24
CA GLU A 122 -4.72 -10.03 12.31
C GLU A 122 -4.77 -9.12 11.08
N TYR A 123 -5.50 -9.45 10.01
CA TYR A 123 -5.61 -8.62 8.81
C TYR A 123 -6.95 -7.89 8.68
N LEU A 124 -6.85 -6.73 8.03
CA LEU A 124 -7.97 -5.96 7.53
C LEU A 124 -7.78 -5.75 6.03
N PHE A 125 -8.86 -5.63 5.27
CA PHE A 125 -8.77 -5.31 3.85
C PHE A 125 -9.52 -4.02 3.47
N LYS A 126 -9.08 -3.39 2.39
CA LYS A 126 -9.72 -2.20 1.79
C LYS A 126 -9.84 -2.37 0.27
N PHE A 127 -11.00 -2.00 -0.26
CA PHE A 127 -11.23 -1.91 -1.70
C PHE A 127 -10.52 -0.72 -2.31
N CYS A 128 -9.79 -0.94 -3.41
CA CYS A 128 -9.08 0.12 -4.11
C CYS A 128 -9.74 0.38 -5.47
N PRO A 129 -10.32 1.58 -5.69
CA PRO A 129 -10.93 1.91 -6.96
C PRO A 129 -9.88 2.10 -8.06
N LYS A 130 -10.30 2.00 -9.33
CA LYS A 130 -9.46 2.40 -10.46
C LYS A 130 -9.22 3.90 -10.43
N GLY A 131 -7.98 4.28 -10.11
CA GLY A 131 -7.56 5.67 -10.02
C GLY A 131 -6.05 5.82 -9.83
N ARG A 132 -5.61 7.06 -9.55
CA ARG A 132 -4.19 7.36 -9.36
C ARG A 132 -3.85 7.38 -7.87
N HIS A 133 -2.91 6.53 -7.45
CA HIS A 133 -2.40 6.56 -6.07
C HIS A 133 -1.60 7.84 -5.82
N VAL A 134 -2.08 8.66 -4.89
CA VAL A 134 -1.55 9.99 -4.58
C VAL A 134 -1.40 10.20 -3.08
N TYR A 135 -0.52 11.12 -2.73
CA TYR A 135 -0.30 11.61 -1.39
C TYR A 135 -0.80 13.06 -1.32
N VAL A 136 -1.76 13.34 -0.44
CA VAL A 136 -2.40 14.66 -0.35
C VAL A 136 -1.96 15.37 0.92
N THR A 137 -1.48 16.61 0.81
CA THR A 137 -1.08 17.44 1.95
C THR A 137 -1.83 18.76 1.95
N ALA A 138 -2.55 19.07 3.02
CA ALA A 138 -3.21 20.36 3.23
C ALA A 138 -2.46 21.13 4.33
N ALA A 139 -1.86 22.28 3.97
CA ALA A 139 -1.13 23.12 4.90
C ALA A 139 -1.03 24.56 4.38
N LYS A 140 -0.98 25.54 5.29
CA LYS A 140 -0.78 26.96 4.96
C LYS A 140 -1.82 27.53 3.98
N GLY A 141 -3.04 26.99 4.01
CA GLY A 141 -4.14 27.49 3.21
C GLY A 141 -4.26 26.90 1.81
N GLN A 142 -3.51 25.84 1.51
CA GLN A 142 -3.57 25.15 0.22
C GLN A 142 -3.44 23.65 0.41
N THR A 143 -3.90 22.90 -0.57
CA THR A 143 -3.81 21.44 -0.64
C THR A 143 -3.07 21.02 -1.89
N ASN A 144 -1.96 20.34 -1.68
CA ASN A 144 -1.10 19.83 -2.74
C ASN A 144 -1.30 18.32 -2.89
N VAL A 145 -1.36 17.87 -4.13
CA VAL A 145 -1.53 16.45 -4.48
C VAL A 145 -0.24 15.97 -5.12
N TYR A 146 0.40 14.98 -4.53
CA TYR A 146 1.66 14.43 -5.01
C TYR A 146 1.47 13.03 -5.58
N SER A 147 2.17 12.74 -6.68
CA SER A 147 2.27 11.39 -7.22
C SER A 147 3.12 10.49 -6.30
N ARG A 148 3.09 9.19 -6.56
CA ARG A 148 4.01 8.22 -5.95
C ARG A 148 5.50 8.57 -6.10
N THR A 149 5.88 9.29 -7.16
CA THR A 149 7.27 9.73 -7.39
C THR A 149 7.62 11.05 -6.71
N GLY A 150 6.65 11.68 -6.02
CA GLY A 150 6.80 12.98 -5.35
C GLY A 150 6.55 14.18 -6.26
N LEU A 151 6.07 13.98 -7.49
CA LEU A 151 5.70 15.08 -8.39
C LEU A 151 4.41 15.75 -7.90
N CYS A 152 4.39 17.07 -7.78
CA CYS A 152 3.16 17.81 -7.48
C CYS A 152 2.25 17.81 -8.71
N LEU A 153 1.14 17.08 -8.65
CA LEU A 153 0.18 16.95 -9.74
C LEU A 153 -0.80 18.11 -9.78
N ALA A 154 -1.21 18.60 -8.61
CA ALA A 154 -2.18 19.67 -8.51
C ALA A 154 -2.03 20.43 -7.19
N THR A 155 -2.35 21.72 -7.23
CA THR A 155 -2.55 22.56 -6.04
C THR A 155 -3.97 23.13 -6.07
N MET A 156 -4.70 23.00 -4.97
CA MET A 156 -6.10 23.39 -4.87
C MET A 156 -6.47 23.85 -3.46
N LEU A 157 -7.62 24.48 -3.32
CA LEU A 157 -8.20 24.80 -2.01
C LEU A 157 -9.17 23.69 -1.62
N THR A 158 -9.13 23.25 -0.36
CA THR A 158 -10.03 22.21 0.16
C THR A 158 -10.48 22.54 1.59
N ARG A 159 -11.51 21.84 2.08
CA ARG A 159 -11.99 21.96 3.47
C ARG A 159 -11.18 21.18 4.49
N LEU A 160 -10.22 20.36 4.07
CA LEU A 160 -9.31 19.70 4.99
C LEU A 160 -8.63 20.72 5.92
N PRO A 161 -8.40 20.41 7.20
CA PRO A 161 -7.69 21.31 8.10
C PRO A 161 -6.32 21.69 7.54
N GLY A 162 -6.08 22.98 7.35
CA GLY A 162 -4.89 23.53 6.67
C GLY A 162 -5.06 23.82 5.17
N GLY A 163 -6.16 23.39 4.54
CA GLY A 163 -6.42 23.45 3.10
C GLY A 163 -7.10 24.72 2.58
N GLY A 164 -7.46 25.66 3.46
CA GLY A 164 -7.87 27.02 3.10
C GLY A 164 -9.38 27.28 3.10
N LEU A 165 -10.20 26.39 2.54
CA LEU A 165 -11.65 26.64 2.47
C LEU A 165 -12.28 26.61 3.86
N GLY A 166 -13.14 27.59 4.15
CA GLY A 166 -13.92 27.67 5.40
C GLY A 166 -13.08 27.89 6.68
N GLN A 167 -11.80 28.25 6.56
CA GLN A 167 -10.89 28.37 7.69
C GLN A 167 -10.37 29.80 7.87
N SER A 168 -10.19 30.21 9.13
CA SER A 168 -9.49 31.46 9.45
C SER A 168 -8.00 31.34 9.17
N SER A 169 -7.33 32.49 8.95
CA SER A 169 -5.87 32.54 8.79
C SER A 169 -5.12 31.83 9.91
N SER A 170 -5.58 31.97 11.16
CA SER A 170 -4.98 31.29 12.31
C SER A 170 -5.03 29.76 12.23
N GLN A 171 -6.14 29.21 11.71
CA GLN A 171 -6.31 27.77 11.52
C GLN A 171 -5.45 27.26 10.36
N MET A 172 -5.40 28.00 9.26
CA MET A 172 -4.63 27.65 8.06
C MET A 172 -3.13 27.50 8.36
N HIS A 173 -2.57 28.30 9.27
CA HIS A 173 -1.16 28.22 9.67
C HIS A 173 -0.89 27.23 10.82
N ARG A 174 -1.93 26.85 11.58
CA ARG A 174 -1.80 25.92 12.71
C ARG A 174 -1.91 24.46 12.28
N TYR A 175 -2.83 24.18 11.36
CA TYR A 175 -3.19 22.81 11.00
C TYR A 175 -2.48 22.35 9.73
N GLU A 176 -2.00 21.11 9.81
CA GLU A 176 -1.51 20.33 8.69
C GLU A 176 -2.27 19.01 8.63
N THR A 177 -2.71 18.63 7.45
CA THR A 177 -3.36 17.34 7.18
C THR A 177 -2.63 16.62 6.07
N THR A 178 -2.49 15.32 6.22
CA THR A 178 -1.80 14.46 5.26
C THR A 178 -2.52 13.12 5.18
N LEU A 179 -2.92 12.77 3.96
CA LEU A 179 -3.71 11.60 3.66
C LEU A 179 -3.09 10.78 2.53
N ASP A 180 -3.23 9.47 2.63
CA ASP A 180 -2.91 8.50 1.57
C ASP A 180 -4.21 8.22 0.81
N CYS A 181 -4.26 8.52 -0.49
CA CYS A 181 -5.51 8.51 -1.26
C CYS A 181 -5.37 7.88 -2.65
N ILE A 182 -6.48 7.34 -3.17
CA ILE A 182 -6.67 7.11 -4.61
C ILE A 182 -7.48 8.27 -5.19
N MET A 183 -6.91 8.99 -6.16
CA MET A 183 -7.57 10.08 -6.87
C MET A 183 -8.36 9.55 -8.07
N LEU A 184 -9.65 9.87 -8.10
CA LEU A 184 -10.55 9.66 -9.23
C LEU A 184 -10.80 11.00 -9.94
N GLY A 185 -10.71 11.01 -11.26
CA GLY A 185 -10.82 12.21 -12.08
C GLY A 185 -9.48 12.82 -12.49
N ILE A 186 -9.56 13.80 -13.40
CA ILE A 186 -8.41 14.51 -13.96
C ILE A 186 -8.36 15.91 -13.37
N PRO A 187 -7.21 16.36 -12.81
CA PRO A 187 -7.04 17.75 -12.43
C PRO A 187 -7.18 18.69 -13.63
N SER A 188 -7.98 19.75 -13.50
CA SER A 188 -8.11 20.78 -14.52
C SER A 188 -6.78 21.49 -14.78
N ALA A 189 -6.57 21.98 -16.01
CA ALA A 189 -5.34 22.66 -16.44
C ALA A 189 -4.96 23.89 -15.60
N THR A 190 -5.93 24.50 -14.92
CA THR A 190 -5.73 25.63 -13.99
C THR A 190 -5.18 25.21 -12.62
N MET A 191 -5.31 23.93 -12.24
CA MET A 191 -4.82 23.38 -10.98
C MET A 191 -3.41 22.79 -11.09
N THR A 192 -2.92 22.62 -12.32
CA THR A 192 -1.63 22.02 -12.65
C THR A 192 -0.58 23.11 -12.92
N HIS A 193 0.66 22.93 -12.47
CA HIS A 193 1.76 23.81 -12.87
C HIS A 193 2.05 23.68 -14.37
N GLU A 194 2.45 24.77 -15.03
CA GLU A 194 2.65 24.82 -16.49
C GLU A 194 3.65 23.79 -17.02
N ALA A 195 4.61 23.36 -16.18
CA ALA A 195 5.60 22.34 -16.53
C ALA A 195 5.03 20.89 -16.55
N ASP A 196 3.87 20.65 -15.94
CA ASP A 196 3.37 19.30 -15.64
C ASP A 196 2.18 18.84 -16.51
N ARG A 197 1.75 19.69 -17.48
CA ARG A 197 0.61 19.43 -18.38
C ARG A 197 0.77 18.21 -19.30
N SER A 198 1.96 17.60 -19.37
CA SER A 198 2.29 16.53 -20.32
C SER A 198 2.22 15.09 -19.78
N ILE A 199 1.84 14.88 -18.50
CA ILE A 199 1.91 13.57 -17.81
C ILE A 199 0.54 13.13 -17.23
N ILE A 200 -0.54 13.44 -17.93
CA ILE A 200 -1.89 12.98 -17.56
C ILE A 200 -2.31 11.90 -18.56
N ASP A 201 -1.91 10.66 -18.29
CA ASP A 201 -2.56 9.48 -18.89
C ASP A 201 -3.96 9.38 -18.24
N ALA A 202 -4.99 9.33 -19.09
CA ALA A 202 -6.39 9.58 -18.75
C ALA A 202 -7.01 8.54 -17.80
N PRO A 203 -7.62 8.96 -16.68
CA PRO A 203 -8.71 8.25 -16.02
C PRO A 203 -10.05 9.00 -16.20
N VAL A 204 -11.13 8.29 -15.88
CA VAL A 204 -12.54 8.68 -16.00
C VAL A 204 -12.81 10.14 -15.59
N SER A 205 -13.21 10.98 -16.55
CA SER A 205 -13.72 12.32 -16.27
C SER A 205 -15.10 12.21 -15.61
N LEU A 206 -15.23 12.72 -14.39
CA LEU A 206 -16.53 12.83 -13.73
C LEU A 206 -17.37 13.92 -14.44
N PRO A 207 -18.70 13.74 -14.57
CA PRO A 207 -19.58 14.65 -15.33
C PRO A 207 -19.53 16.11 -14.87
N ASN A 208 -19.07 16.34 -13.64
CA ASN A 208 -19.11 17.61 -12.94
C ASN A 208 -17.75 18.34 -12.96
N GLY A 209 -16.67 17.68 -13.39
CA GLY A 209 -15.29 18.18 -13.27
C GLY A 209 -14.69 18.11 -11.86
N ASN A 210 -15.41 17.55 -10.88
CA ASN A 210 -14.95 17.43 -9.50
C ASN A 210 -14.00 16.23 -9.33
N ILE A 211 -12.99 16.39 -8.48
CA ILE A 211 -12.01 15.36 -8.15
C ILE A 211 -12.46 14.65 -6.87
N ILE A 212 -12.36 13.32 -6.84
CA ILE A 212 -12.69 12.51 -5.66
C ILE A 212 -11.41 11.90 -5.13
N PHE A 213 -11.12 12.11 -3.85
CA PHE A 213 -10.01 11.47 -3.16
C PHE A 213 -10.55 10.37 -2.23
N MET A 214 -10.35 9.13 -2.64
CA MET A 214 -10.70 7.94 -1.87
C MET A 214 -9.59 7.71 -0.84
N VAL A 215 -9.85 8.06 0.42
CA VAL A 215 -8.86 8.08 1.50
C VAL A 215 -8.62 6.66 2.02
N LEU A 216 -7.40 6.15 1.80
CA LEU A 216 -6.97 4.82 2.21
C LEU A 216 -6.43 4.81 3.64
N ASP A 217 -5.57 5.75 4.00
CA ASP A 217 -4.86 5.78 5.30
C ASP A 217 -4.62 7.21 5.80
N LEU A 218 -4.45 7.32 7.12
CA LEU A 218 -4.27 8.56 7.87
C LEU A 218 -2.81 8.75 8.28
N VAL A 219 -2.14 9.77 7.76
CA VAL A 219 -0.73 10.03 8.08
C VAL A 219 -0.59 11.13 9.14
N CYS A 220 -1.27 12.26 8.91
CA CYS A 220 -1.31 13.41 9.80
C CYS A 220 -2.69 14.06 9.73
N PHE A 221 -3.23 14.49 10.86
CA PHE A 221 -4.49 15.25 10.88
C PHE A 221 -4.46 16.31 11.97
N LYS A 222 -4.78 17.55 11.60
CA LYS A 222 -4.68 18.73 12.49
C LYS A 222 -3.33 18.81 13.20
N SER A 223 -2.25 18.56 12.45
CA SER A 223 -0.85 18.56 12.91
C SER A 223 -0.49 17.46 13.91
N THR A 224 -1.39 16.50 14.15
CA THR A 224 -1.12 15.30 14.94
C THR A 224 -0.69 14.17 14.00
N SER A 225 0.48 13.58 14.26
CA SER A 225 1.01 12.48 13.44
C SER A 225 0.49 11.12 13.93
N TYR A 226 0.00 10.30 12.99
CA TYR A 226 -0.56 8.97 13.25
C TYR A 226 0.36 7.84 12.78
N VAL A 227 1.50 8.16 12.15
CA VAL A 227 2.39 7.18 11.51
C VAL A 227 2.93 6.10 12.44
N GLN A 228 3.00 6.39 13.74
CA GLN A 228 3.50 5.44 14.74
C GLN A 228 2.42 4.50 15.29
N LEU A 229 1.14 4.81 15.04
CA LEU A 229 0.03 3.94 15.40
C LEU A 229 -0.05 2.75 14.47
N ARG A 230 -0.72 1.71 14.93
CA ARG A 230 -1.02 0.51 14.15
C ARG A 230 -2.10 0.81 13.12
N PHE A 231 -2.13 0.06 12.02
CA PHE A 231 -3.13 0.28 10.96
C PHE A 231 -4.56 0.20 11.49
N HIS A 232 -4.85 -0.77 12.35
CA HIS A 232 -6.17 -0.87 12.99
C HIS A 232 -6.57 0.42 13.73
N GLU A 233 -5.66 0.98 14.53
CA GLU A 233 -5.89 2.23 15.27
C GLU A 233 -6.03 3.42 14.31
N ARG A 234 -5.28 3.45 13.20
CA ARG A 234 -5.42 4.48 12.17
C ARG A 234 -6.77 4.40 11.48
N CYS A 235 -7.30 3.21 11.21
CA CYS A 235 -8.65 3.02 10.69
C CYS A 235 -9.70 3.54 11.68
N GLU A 236 -9.60 3.23 12.96
CA GLU A 236 -10.53 3.76 13.98
C GLU A 236 -10.51 5.30 14.01
N TRP A 237 -9.31 5.91 14.05
CA TRP A 237 -9.17 7.37 13.98
C TRP A 237 -9.78 7.95 12.71
N LEU A 238 -9.48 7.36 11.56
CA LEU A 238 -9.93 7.81 10.26
C LEU A 238 -11.47 7.70 10.12
N GLU A 239 -12.04 6.57 10.52
CA GLU A 239 -13.43 6.23 10.25
C GLU A 239 -14.41 6.71 11.32
N SER A 240 -14.01 6.69 12.60
CA SER A 240 -14.90 7.02 13.73
C SER A 240 -14.76 8.45 14.23
N PHE A 241 -13.57 9.07 14.09
CA PHE A 241 -13.29 10.37 14.69
C PHE A 241 -13.09 11.48 13.66
N HIS A 242 -12.45 11.18 12.53
CA HIS A 242 -12.08 12.21 11.55
C HIS A 242 -12.96 12.20 10.29
N ARG A 243 -13.75 11.14 10.05
CA ARG A 243 -14.56 10.95 8.84
C ARG A 243 -15.40 12.19 8.50
N GLU A 244 -16.20 12.68 9.43
CA GLU A 244 -17.08 13.85 9.19
C GLU A 244 -16.31 15.10 8.76
N GLN A 245 -15.11 15.32 9.32
CA GLN A 245 -14.30 16.48 8.99
C GLN A 245 -13.50 16.31 7.70
N ILE A 246 -13.13 15.08 7.36
CA ILE A 246 -12.44 14.75 6.11
C ILE A 246 -13.43 14.83 4.94
N GLU A 247 -14.63 14.26 5.09
CA GLU A 247 -15.67 14.20 4.05
C GLU A 247 -16.51 15.47 3.95
N ALA A 248 -16.20 16.52 4.74
CA ALA A 248 -16.87 17.81 4.67
C ALA A 248 -16.76 18.43 3.27
N TYR A 249 -17.91 18.74 2.66
CA TYR A 249 -18.01 19.18 1.27
C TYR A 249 -19.17 20.16 1.07
N GLU A 250 -19.01 21.13 0.16
CA GLU A 250 -20.09 21.95 -0.38
C GLU A 250 -20.18 21.82 -1.91
N PRO A 251 -21.36 22.05 -2.53
CA PRO A 251 -21.58 21.82 -3.97
C PRO A 251 -20.59 22.49 -4.92
N ASN A 252 -20.00 23.63 -4.53
CA ASN A 252 -19.05 24.40 -5.34
C ASN A 252 -17.59 23.98 -5.13
N ASP A 253 -17.31 23.04 -4.23
CA ASP A 253 -15.95 22.57 -4.00
C ASP A 253 -15.48 21.70 -5.17
N ILE A 254 -14.25 21.93 -5.61
CA ILE A 254 -13.64 21.23 -6.75
C ILE A 254 -13.20 19.81 -6.35
N ALA A 255 -12.99 19.56 -5.05
CA ALA A 255 -12.51 18.29 -4.53
C ALA A 255 -13.40 17.79 -3.39
N ARG A 256 -13.71 16.50 -3.42
CA ARG A 256 -14.38 15.78 -2.33
C ARG A 256 -13.49 14.65 -1.84
N PHE A 257 -13.62 14.31 -0.56
CA PHE A 257 -12.89 13.20 0.06
C PHE A 257 -13.90 12.17 0.53
N GLU A 258 -13.58 10.89 0.35
CA GLU A 258 -14.42 9.76 0.77
C GLU A 258 -13.53 8.74 1.46
N VAL A 259 -13.82 8.41 2.71
CA VAL A 259 -13.05 7.45 3.48
C VAL A 259 -13.39 6.04 3.03
N VAL A 260 -12.37 5.31 2.57
CA VAL A 260 -12.53 3.90 2.20
C VAL A 260 -12.64 3.05 3.47
N PRO A 261 -13.74 2.30 3.67
CA PRO A 261 -13.92 1.47 4.85
C PRO A 261 -12.92 0.31 4.90
N ALA A 262 -12.45 -0.02 6.11
CA ALA A 262 -11.75 -1.25 6.40
C ALA A 262 -12.71 -2.37 6.79
N TYR A 263 -12.47 -3.57 6.28
CA TYR A 263 -13.22 -4.78 6.59
C TYR A 263 -12.31 -5.80 7.27
N SER A 264 -12.87 -6.62 8.16
CA SER A 264 -12.16 -7.77 8.73
C SER A 264 -11.97 -8.87 7.69
N CYS A 265 -10.91 -9.67 7.89
CA CYS A 265 -10.57 -10.78 7.01
C CYS A 265 -11.11 -12.14 7.51
N ASP A 266 -12.06 -12.16 8.44
CA ASP A 266 -12.70 -13.39 8.89
C ASP A 266 -13.57 -14.02 7.79
N SER A 267 -13.76 -15.34 7.86
CA SER A 267 -14.47 -16.08 6.83
C SER A 267 -15.91 -15.61 6.60
N GLU A 268 -16.60 -15.10 7.62
CA GLU A 268 -17.99 -14.61 7.50
C GLU A 268 -18.02 -13.31 6.70
N THR A 269 -17.16 -12.35 7.07
CA THR A 269 -17.06 -11.06 6.39
C THR A 269 -16.61 -11.22 4.95
N LEU A 270 -15.57 -12.03 4.69
CA LEU A 270 -15.11 -12.30 3.32
C LEU A 270 -16.22 -12.91 2.47
N SER A 271 -16.95 -13.89 3.01
CA SER A 271 -18.05 -14.55 2.30
C SER A 271 -19.19 -13.59 1.98
N SER A 272 -19.59 -12.76 2.95
CA SER A 272 -20.67 -11.79 2.78
C SER A 272 -20.31 -10.69 1.76
N ILE A 273 -19.12 -10.10 1.90
CA ILE A 273 -18.69 -8.96 1.08
C ILE A 273 -18.37 -9.40 -0.35
N PHE A 274 -17.64 -10.49 -0.55
CA PHE A 274 -17.25 -10.92 -1.91
C PHE A 274 -18.37 -11.62 -2.68
N SER A 275 -19.43 -12.10 -2.02
CA SER A 275 -20.63 -12.60 -2.71
C SER A 275 -21.49 -11.47 -3.32
N SER A 276 -21.23 -10.22 -2.93
CA SER A 276 -21.95 -9.03 -3.40
C SER A 276 -21.13 -8.27 -4.45
N PRO A 277 -21.75 -7.52 -5.38
CA PRO A 277 -20.99 -6.71 -6.33
C PRO A 277 -20.12 -5.66 -5.61
N PRO A 278 -18.96 -5.31 -6.18
CA PRO A 278 -18.08 -4.31 -5.57
C PRO A 278 -18.75 -2.92 -5.55
N PRO A 279 -18.39 -2.06 -4.57
CA PRO A 279 -19.04 -0.76 -4.39
C PRO A 279 -18.76 0.25 -5.52
N PHE A 280 -17.72 0.01 -6.32
CA PHE A 280 -17.27 0.82 -7.43
C PHE A 280 -16.38 -0.02 -8.35
N GLU A 281 -15.94 0.55 -9.47
CA GLU A 281 -14.98 -0.10 -10.35
C GLU A 281 -13.62 -0.29 -9.64
N LEU A 282 -13.25 -1.55 -9.40
CA LEU A 282 -12.07 -1.91 -8.62
C LEU A 282 -10.81 -2.04 -9.47
N ASP A 283 -9.71 -1.50 -8.97
CA ASP A 283 -8.37 -1.84 -9.44
C ASP A 283 -7.84 -3.09 -8.73
N GLY A 284 -8.14 -3.21 -7.43
CA GLY A 284 -7.70 -4.33 -6.61
C GLY A 284 -8.05 -4.16 -5.14
N ILE A 285 -7.46 -5.02 -4.31
CA ILE A 285 -7.75 -5.12 -2.89
C ILE A 285 -6.43 -5.10 -2.12
N LEU A 286 -6.37 -4.24 -1.11
CA LEU A 286 -5.24 -4.15 -0.20
C LEU A 286 -5.54 -4.91 1.09
N PHE A 287 -4.61 -5.75 1.53
CA PHE A 287 -4.66 -6.53 2.75
C PHE A 287 -3.59 -6.05 3.72
N TYR A 288 -3.98 -5.38 4.80
CA TYR A 288 -3.08 -4.80 5.78
C TYR A 288 -3.01 -5.67 7.02
N HIS A 289 -1.80 -6.00 7.45
CA HIS A 289 -1.61 -6.52 8.80
C HIS A 289 -1.96 -5.41 9.82
N GLY A 290 -2.88 -5.66 10.75
CA GLY A 290 -3.42 -4.68 11.68
C GLY A 290 -2.38 -3.93 12.51
N ASP A 291 -1.29 -4.61 12.91
CA ASP A 291 -0.15 -4.01 13.63
C ASP A 291 0.83 -3.15 12.78
N VAL A 292 0.67 -3.03 11.45
CA VAL A 292 1.63 -2.28 10.62
C VAL A 292 1.59 -0.77 10.90
N SER A 293 2.75 -0.19 11.21
CA SER A 293 2.91 1.27 11.31
C SER A 293 3.12 1.89 9.93
N TYR A 294 2.55 3.07 9.66
CA TYR A 294 2.73 3.75 8.38
C TYR A 294 4.20 4.07 8.16
N ARG A 295 4.74 3.68 7.01
CA ARG A 295 6.10 4.02 6.61
C ARG A 295 6.19 4.14 5.11
N THR A 296 7.15 4.93 4.66
CA THR A 296 7.40 5.11 3.24
C THR A 296 8.03 3.86 2.60
N GLY A 297 7.59 3.55 1.39
CA GLY A 297 8.12 2.47 0.56
C GLY A 297 7.40 1.12 0.69
N PRO A 298 7.89 0.09 -0.03
CA PRO A 298 7.26 -1.22 -0.06
C PRO A 298 7.32 -1.95 1.29
N THR A 299 6.27 -2.72 1.55
CA THR A 299 6.11 -3.49 2.79
C THR A 299 5.48 -4.86 2.54
N PRO A 300 6.04 -5.96 3.08
CA PRO A 300 5.38 -7.27 3.04
C PRO A 300 4.20 -7.37 4.01
N LEU A 301 4.05 -6.42 4.95
CA LEU A 301 2.89 -6.35 5.86
C LEU A 301 1.63 -5.79 5.17
N VAL A 302 1.72 -5.35 3.91
CA VAL A 302 0.56 -4.95 3.10
C VAL A 302 0.60 -5.71 1.79
N GLY A 303 -0.41 -6.55 1.57
CA GLY A 303 -0.60 -7.35 0.37
C GLY A 303 -1.50 -6.66 -0.64
N TRP A 304 -1.23 -6.87 -1.91
CA TRP A 304 -2.06 -6.45 -3.03
C TRP A 304 -2.50 -7.65 -3.84
N LEU A 305 -3.79 -7.71 -4.16
CA LEU A 305 -4.38 -8.66 -5.10
C LEU A 305 -5.25 -7.96 -6.13
N LYS A 306 -5.24 -8.49 -7.35
CA LYS A 306 -6.28 -8.19 -8.32
C LYS A 306 -7.57 -8.92 -7.95
N PRO A 307 -8.76 -8.35 -8.25
CA PRO A 307 -10.00 -8.95 -7.75
C PRO A 307 -10.27 -10.35 -8.35
N TYR A 308 -9.83 -10.59 -9.58
CA TYR A 308 -9.92 -11.92 -10.22
C TYR A 308 -8.98 -12.99 -9.61
N MET A 309 -8.03 -12.59 -8.75
CA MET A 309 -7.18 -13.53 -8.01
C MET A 309 -7.84 -14.07 -6.72
N LEU A 310 -8.97 -13.49 -6.29
CA LEU A 310 -9.65 -13.88 -5.06
C LEU A 310 -10.00 -15.38 -4.98
N PRO A 311 -10.53 -16.04 -6.05
CA PRO A 311 -10.89 -17.46 -5.97
C PRO A 311 -9.70 -18.39 -5.68
N GLU A 312 -8.50 -18.04 -6.13
CA GLU A 312 -7.27 -18.81 -5.86
C GLU A 312 -6.80 -18.67 -4.40
N TRP A 313 -7.01 -17.49 -3.81
CA TRP A 313 -6.60 -17.19 -2.43
C TRP A 313 -7.64 -17.56 -1.37
N PHE A 314 -8.92 -17.54 -1.74
CA PHE A 314 -10.07 -17.80 -0.86
C PHE A 314 -11.02 -18.82 -1.51
N PRO A 315 -10.60 -20.09 -1.68
CA PRO A 315 -11.37 -21.10 -2.42
C PRO A 315 -12.71 -21.47 -1.75
N SER A 316 -12.88 -21.17 -0.47
CA SER A 316 -14.12 -21.38 0.28
C SER A 316 -15.12 -20.23 0.15
N VAL A 317 -14.74 -19.11 -0.47
CA VAL A 317 -15.57 -17.91 -0.60
C VAL A 317 -16.17 -17.84 -2.00
N SER A 318 -17.50 -17.70 -2.07
CA SER A 318 -18.18 -17.41 -3.33
C SER A 318 -17.91 -15.96 -3.75
N VAL A 319 -17.36 -15.77 -4.94
CA VAL A 319 -16.98 -14.44 -5.47
C VAL A 319 -17.97 -14.02 -6.55
N HIS A 320 -18.54 -12.82 -6.41
CA HIS A 320 -19.47 -12.24 -7.37
C HIS A 320 -18.79 -12.07 -8.75
N PRO A 321 -19.46 -12.40 -9.87
CA PRO A 321 -18.85 -12.36 -11.21
C PRO A 321 -18.22 -11.01 -11.59
N SER A 322 -18.72 -9.90 -11.03
CA SER A 322 -18.16 -8.56 -11.28
C SER A 322 -16.68 -8.41 -10.85
N TYR A 323 -16.19 -9.20 -9.89
CA TYR A 323 -14.77 -9.18 -9.54
C TYR A 323 -13.88 -9.84 -10.61
N LEU A 324 -14.47 -10.60 -11.52
CA LEU A 324 -13.76 -11.32 -12.58
C LEU A 324 -13.73 -10.54 -13.91
N SER A 325 -14.30 -9.32 -13.96
CA SER A 325 -14.50 -8.57 -15.22
C SER A 325 -13.19 -8.25 -15.96
N ASP A 326 -12.13 -7.97 -15.21
CA ASP A 326 -10.81 -7.60 -15.73
C ASP A 326 -9.89 -8.81 -15.93
N MET A 327 -10.38 -10.03 -15.71
CA MET A 327 -9.60 -11.25 -15.88
C MET A 327 -9.29 -11.47 -17.36
N ALA A 328 -8.01 -11.64 -17.68
CA ALA A 328 -7.59 -11.92 -19.05
C ALA A 328 -8.14 -13.29 -19.52
N PRO A 329 -8.55 -13.45 -20.80
CA PRO A 329 -9.04 -14.74 -21.30
C PRO A 329 -8.00 -15.87 -21.24
N ASP A 330 -6.71 -15.50 -21.26
CA ASP A 330 -5.56 -16.41 -21.17
C ASP A 330 -5.00 -16.51 -19.74
N TYR A 331 -5.76 -16.06 -18.74
CA TYR A 331 -5.38 -16.18 -17.33
C TYR A 331 -5.22 -17.65 -16.93
N LYS A 332 -4.09 -17.97 -16.29
CA LYS A 332 -3.75 -19.33 -15.84
C LYS A 332 -3.73 -19.43 -14.32
N ASP A 333 -2.94 -18.56 -13.72
CA ASP A 333 -2.69 -18.49 -12.29
C ASP A 333 -2.15 -17.10 -11.94
N TYR A 334 -2.25 -16.74 -10.67
CA TYR A 334 -1.84 -15.41 -10.20
C TYR A 334 -0.34 -15.11 -10.43
N LEU A 335 0.55 -16.11 -10.40
CA LEU A 335 2.00 -15.91 -10.53
C LEU A 335 2.39 -15.55 -11.97
N SER A 336 1.82 -16.28 -12.93
CA SER A 336 1.99 -16.04 -14.35
C SER A 336 1.52 -14.63 -14.72
N ASP A 337 0.38 -14.20 -14.16
CA ASP A 337 -0.17 -12.86 -14.40
C ASP A 337 0.65 -11.75 -13.72
N ILE A 338 1.14 -11.97 -12.49
CA ILE A 338 2.08 -11.05 -11.84
C ILE A 338 3.36 -10.88 -12.66
N GLN A 339 3.87 -11.96 -13.26
CA GLN A 339 5.06 -11.91 -14.12
C GLN A 339 4.78 -11.09 -15.38
N ARG A 340 3.66 -11.34 -16.05
CA ARG A 340 3.19 -10.55 -17.20
C ARG A 340 3.06 -9.06 -16.86
N TYR A 341 2.49 -8.75 -15.70
CA TYR A 341 2.37 -7.36 -15.22
C TYR A 341 3.74 -6.69 -15.01
N LYS A 342 4.72 -7.42 -14.43
CA LYS A 342 6.08 -6.91 -14.24
C LYS A 342 6.76 -6.61 -15.58
N GLU A 343 6.64 -7.52 -16.54
CA GLU A 343 7.19 -7.35 -17.89
C GLU A 343 6.55 -6.15 -18.60
N ALA A 344 5.22 -6.04 -18.58
CA ALA A 344 4.51 -4.91 -19.17
C ALA A 344 4.93 -3.56 -18.54
N THR A 345 5.08 -3.53 -17.21
CA THR A 345 5.53 -2.34 -16.47
C THR A 345 6.96 -1.96 -16.85
N GLN A 346 7.85 -2.95 -17.01
CA GLN A 346 9.23 -2.72 -17.46
C GLN A 346 9.25 -2.15 -18.87
N MET A 347 8.50 -2.73 -19.80
CA MET A 347 8.41 -2.26 -21.19
C MET A 347 7.92 -0.81 -21.26
N TYR A 348 6.86 -0.46 -20.52
CA TYR A 348 6.38 0.93 -20.43
C TYR A 348 7.44 1.87 -19.85
N SER A 349 8.17 1.45 -18.81
CA SER A 349 9.20 2.29 -18.20
C SER A 349 10.37 2.57 -19.16
N VAL A 350 10.71 1.61 -20.02
CA VAL A 350 11.74 1.76 -21.06
C VAL A 350 11.24 2.70 -22.16
N SER A 351 10.03 2.48 -22.69
CA SER A 351 9.47 3.33 -23.73
C SER A 351 9.27 4.78 -23.29
N PHE A 352 8.92 5.01 -22.01
CA PHE A 352 8.81 6.34 -21.43
C PHE A 352 10.17 7.06 -21.34
N ARG A 353 11.24 6.33 -20.97
CA ARG A 353 12.61 6.89 -20.95
C ARG A 353 13.07 7.27 -22.35
N ASP A 354 12.89 6.37 -23.31
CA ASP A 354 13.25 6.63 -24.71
C ASP A 354 12.51 7.86 -25.28
N SER A 355 11.23 8.02 -24.93
CA SER A 355 10.43 9.18 -25.34
C SER A 355 10.90 10.48 -24.70
N LYS A 356 11.34 10.44 -23.45
CA LYS A 356 11.89 11.59 -22.73
C LYS A 356 13.24 12.03 -23.31
N ASP A 357 14.11 11.07 -23.59
CA ASP A 357 15.44 11.33 -24.16
C ASP A 357 15.34 11.90 -25.57
N LYS A 358 14.41 11.38 -26.40
CA LYS A 358 14.10 11.96 -27.71
C LYS A 358 13.63 13.41 -27.61
N LYS A 359 12.71 13.72 -26.68
CA LYS A 359 12.23 15.11 -26.46
C LYS A 359 13.34 16.05 -25.97
N ALA A 360 14.28 15.56 -25.18
CA ALA A 360 15.43 16.36 -24.73
C ALA A 360 16.37 16.68 -25.90
N ALA A 361 16.70 15.69 -26.73
CA ALA A 361 17.54 15.88 -27.92
C ALA A 361 16.92 16.87 -28.92
N THR A 362 15.59 16.78 -29.18
CA THR A 362 14.92 17.73 -30.08
C THR A 362 14.91 19.15 -29.53
N LYS A 363 14.92 19.34 -28.21
CA LYS A 363 14.96 20.66 -27.59
C LYS A 363 16.35 21.30 -27.70
N GLU A 364 17.40 20.50 -27.54
CA GLU A 364 18.80 20.95 -27.72
C GLU A 364 19.08 21.32 -29.19
N ASP A 365 18.55 20.55 -30.16
CA ASP A 365 18.72 20.86 -31.59
C ASP A 365 18.02 22.16 -32.00
N VAL A 366 16.87 22.49 -31.38
CA VAL A 366 16.12 23.73 -31.65
C VAL A 366 16.81 24.95 -31.01
N GLU A 367 17.38 24.80 -29.81
CA GLU A 367 18.17 25.88 -29.17
C GLU A 367 19.51 26.14 -29.89
N MET A 368 20.10 25.14 -30.56
CA MET A 368 21.34 25.29 -31.34
C MET A 368 21.14 25.86 -32.76
N THR A 369 19.89 25.89 -33.25
CA THR A 369 19.53 26.39 -34.59
C THR A 369 18.78 27.72 -34.55
N SER A 370 18.61 28.30 -33.36
CA SER A 370 18.07 29.65 -33.10
C SER A 370 19.21 30.61 -32.77
#